data_AF-A0A2H5FIM2-F1
#
_entry.id   AF-A0A2H5FIM2-F1
#
_cell.length_a   1.000
_cell.length_b   1.000
_cell.length_c   1.000
_cell.angle_alpha   90.00
_cell.angle_beta   90.00
_cell.angle_gamma   90.00
#
_symmetry.space_group_name_H-M   'P 1'
#
loop_
_entity.id
_entity.type
_entity.pdbx_description
1 polymer ?
#
loop_
_entity_poly.entity_id
_entity_poly.type
_entity_poly.pdbx_seq_one_letter_code
_entity_poly.pdbx_strand_id
1 'polypeptide(L)'
;MIFVIIGGASGSGKTGLSHHLLTKLKDNGMGAQILNMDDYYHEIPEGVDLEYFRKNTNFDTPDMLHLDLLQQHIAELNKGKSITKPVFDFKSNSRVGEETVHPSDVIIMEGIFAQYFYKKFGLSNFPVVTVNITTENYLDVIERRIKRDIEQRGRARLEGIKQEKKYVGPGFLKYTASSSVGADVYVCNEHRDGNEAQQLMLDINAAEIVAEVNRKLKEIESGILQAKKVKPNVQEMVAKSHLIAGTLFHPHKFEGYFSGVFGDFKGNYEKEFSEEEINQSQLTI
;
A
#
# COMPACT_ATOMS: atom_id res chain seq x y z
N MET A 1 15.68 -1.04 -16.67
CA MET A 1 14.98 -1.30 -15.40
C MET A 1 13.94 -0.21 -15.17
N ILE A 2 12.73 -0.61 -14.79
CA ILE A 2 11.61 0.25 -14.38
C ILE A 2 11.07 -0.22 -13.04
N PHE A 3 10.66 0.70 -12.17
CA PHE A 3 10.01 0.35 -10.91
C PHE A 3 8.50 0.44 -11.04
N VAL A 4 7.79 -0.58 -10.55
CA VAL A 4 6.35 -0.53 -10.32
C VAL A 4 6.13 -0.36 -8.82
N ILE A 5 5.65 0.80 -8.41
CA ILE A 5 5.48 1.18 -7.00
C ILE A 5 4.03 0.95 -6.60
N ILE A 6 3.75 -0.12 -5.86
CA ILE A 6 2.41 -0.52 -5.45
C ILE A 6 2.14 -0.08 -4.01
N GLY A 7 1.24 0.89 -3.82
CA GLY A 7 0.79 1.35 -2.51
C GLY A 7 -0.69 1.10 -2.25
N GLY A 8 -1.13 1.39 -1.02
CA GLY A 8 -2.50 1.15 -0.56
C GLY A 8 -2.55 0.67 0.90
N ALA A 9 -3.73 0.71 1.51
CA ALA A 9 -3.93 0.34 2.92
C ALA A 9 -3.45 -1.09 3.25
N SER A 10 -3.10 -1.36 4.52
CA SER A 10 -2.85 -2.74 4.97
C SER A 10 -4.13 -3.57 4.80
N GLY A 11 -4.04 -4.76 4.18
CA GLY A 11 -5.22 -5.59 3.88
C GLY A 11 -5.89 -5.29 2.54
N SER A 12 -5.42 -4.29 1.77
CA SER A 12 -6.01 -3.94 0.47
C SER A 12 -5.72 -4.93 -0.66
N GLY A 13 -4.77 -5.86 -0.50
CA GLY A 13 -4.42 -6.86 -1.51
C GLY A 13 -3.14 -6.60 -2.32
N LYS A 14 -2.28 -5.66 -1.89
CA LYS A 14 -0.99 -5.33 -2.54
C LYS A 14 -0.12 -6.55 -2.85
N THR A 15 0.17 -7.36 -1.83
CA THR A 15 1.02 -8.54 -1.97
C THR A 15 0.43 -9.53 -2.98
N GLY A 16 -0.89 -9.76 -2.94
CA GLY A 16 -1.60 -10.61 -3.91
C GLY A 16 -1.49 -10.08 -5.34
N LEU A 17 -1.76 -8.79 -5.56
CA LEU A 17 -1.60 -8.15 -6.87
C LEU A 17 -0.14 -8.18 -7.35
N SER A 18 0.83 -8.00 -6.45
CA SER A 18 2.26 -8.00 -6.78
C SER A 18 2.74 -9.36 -7.28
N HIS A 19 2.35 -10.45 -6.61
CA HIS A 19 2.64 -11.80 -7.07
C HIS A 19 1.94 -12.13 -8.39
N HIS A 20 0.70 -11.69 -8.56
CA HIS A 20 -0.01 -11.90 -9.81
C HIS A 20 0.63 -11.14 -10.99
N LEU A 21 0.99 -9.88 -10.76
CA LEU A 21 1.70 -9.04 -11.71
C LEU A 21 3.08 -9.61 -12.07
N LEU A 22 3.81 -10.15 -11.09
CA LEU A 22 5.09 -10.83 -11.32
C LEU A 22 4.94 -11.95 -12.37
N THR A 23 3.92 -12.80 -12.23
CA THR A 23 3.62 -13.86 -13.20
C THR A 23 3.28 -13.28 -14.55
N LYS A 24 2.39 -12.29 -14.62
CA LYS A 24 1.98 -11.66 -15.89
C LYS A 24 3.11 -10.98 -16.63
N LEU A 25 4.03 -10.31 -15.92
CA LEU A 25 5.21 -9.70 -16.55
C LEU A 25 6.11 -10.76 -17.18
N LYS A 26 6.33 -11.89 -16.48
CA LYS A 26 7.12 -13.02 -17.01
C LYS A 26 6.46 -13.66 -18.22
N ASP A 27 5.13 -13.83 -18.21
CA ASP A 27 4.36 -14.33 -19.35
C ASP A 27 4.47 -13.40 -20.58
N ASN A 28 4.69 -12.10 -20.35
CA ASN A 28 4.95 -11.10 -21.39
C ASN A 28 6.44 -10.98 -21.76
N GLY A 29 7.29 -11.89 -21.30
CA GLY A 29 8.71 -11.94 -21.64
C GLY A 29 9.59 -10.92 -20.89
N MET A 30 9.08 -10.28 -19.83
CA MET A 30 9.86 -9.34 -19.01
C MET A 30 10.38 -10.02 -17.74
N GLY A 31 11.68 -9.86 -17.47
CA GLY A 31 12.27 -10.25 -16.19
C GLY A 31 11.71 -9.36 -15.08
N ALA A 32 11.25 -9.96 -13.98
CA ALA A 32 10.66 -9.23 -12.87
C ALA A 32 11.01 -9.83 -11.51
N GLN A 33 11.12 -8.96 -10.50
CA GLN A 33 11.38 -9.30 -9.09
C GLN A 33 10.51 -8.45 -8.16
N ILE A 34 10.21 -8.96 -6.97
CA ILE A 34 9.47 -8.24 -5.93
C ILE A 34 10.44 -7.74 -4.86
N LEU A 35 10.28 -6.47 -4.48
CA LEU A 35 10.94 -5.83 -3.36
C LEU A 35 9.88 -5.45 -2.32
N ASN A 36 9.63 -6.35 -1.37
CA ASN A 36 8.67 -6.11 -0.31
C ASN A 36 9.24 -5.16 0.74
N MET A 37 8.59 -4.03 0.98
CA MET A 37 9.02 -3.06 1.98
C MET A 37 8.82 -3.53 3.41
N ASP A 38 7.88 -4.45 3.65
CA ASP A 38 7.64 -5.01 4.98
C ASP A 38 8.87 -5.77 5.50
N ASP A 39 9.79 -6.19 4.63
CA ASP A 39 11.05 -6.81 5.06
C ASP A 39 12.02 -5.84 5.76
N TYR A 40 11.80 -4.53 5.58
CA TYR A 40 12.68 -3.49 6.12
C TYR A 40 12.23 -2.98 7.48
N TYR A 41 11.24 -3.60 8.13
CA TYR A 41 10.85 -3.23 9.50
C TYR A 41 12.02 -3.37 10.49
N HIS A 42 12.06 -2.47 11.47
CA HIS A 42 12.90 -2.63 12.65
C HIS A 42 12.43 -3.82 13.48
N GLU A 43 13.40 -4.55 14.04
CA GLU A 43 13.16 -5.70 14.89
C GLU A 43 12.75 -5.27 16.30
N ILE A 44 12.14 -6.20 17.03
CA ILE A 44 11.96 -6.06 18.47
C ILE A 44 13.32 -5.85 19.15
N PRO A 45 13.47 -4.85 20.05
CA PRO A 45 14.71 -4.67 20.78
C PRO A 45 15.00 -5.86 21.70
N GLU A 46 16.30 -6.14 21.91
CA GLU A 46 16.75 -7.22 22.78
C GLU A 46 16.19 -7.06 24.21
N GLY A 47 15.72 -8.18 24.78
CA GLY A 47 15.18 -8.22 26.15
C GLY A 47 13.76 -7.65 26.31
N VAL A 48 13.12 -7.17 25.24
CA VAL A 48 11.74 -6.68 25.28
C VAL A 48 10.76 -7.83 25.09
N ASP A 49 9.70 -7.85 25.91
CA ASP A 49 8.60 -8.81 25.74
C ASP A 49 7.84 -8.56 24.42
N LEU A 50 7.60 -9.64 23.67
CA LEU A 50 7.00 -9.56 22.34
C LEU A 50 5.57 -9.03 22.37
N GLU A 51 4.74 -9.50 23.31
CA GLU A 51 3.36 -9.00 23.39
C GLU A 51 3.31 -7.53 23.79
N TYR A 52 4.15 -7.13 24.75
CA TYR A 52 4.27 -5.75 25.17
C TYR A 52 4.71 -4.85 24.01
N PHE A 53 5.78 -5.21 23.29
CA PHE A 53 6.28 -4.46 22.15
C PHE A 53 5.19 -4.26 21.09
N ARG A 54 4.48 -5.35 20.77
CA ARG A 54 3.40 -5.39 19.79
C ARG A 54 2.21 -4.50 20.12
N LYS A 55 1.82 -4.43 21.39
CA LYS A 55 0.68 -3.64 21.86
C LYS A 55 1.00 -2.14 21.92
N ASN A 56 2.26 -1.80 22.17
CA ASN A 56 2.66 -0.42 22.49
C ASN A 56 3.39 0.31 21.36
N THR A 57 3.89 -0.40 20.34
CA THR A 57 4.62 0.20 19.21
C THR A 57 3.67 0.62 18.09
N ASN A 58 3.94 1.78 17.49
CA ASN A 58 3.28 2.24 16.27
C ASN A 58 4.09 1.75 15.05
N PHE A 59 3.63 0.70 14.38
CA PHE A 59 4.25 0.19 13.16
C PHE A 59 3.91 1.02 11.92
N ASP A 60 2.83 1.81 11.98
CA ASP A 60 2.32 2.58 10.85
C ASP A 60 2.94 3.98 10.78
N THR A 61 4.28 4.04 10.92
CA THR A 61 5.09 5.22 10.67
C THR A 61 6.35 4.86 9.85
N PRO A 62 6.79 5.71 8.89
CA PRO A 62 7.98 5.45 8.08
C PRO A 62 9.26 5.19 8.89
N ASP A 63 9.36 5.76 10.09
CA ASP A 63 10.50 5.59 10.99
C ASP A 63 10.63 4.16 11.54
N MET A 64 9.60 3.31 11.38
CA MET A 64 9.70 1.89 11.72
C MET A 64 10.36 1.05 10.63
N LEU A 65 10.76 1.65 9.50
CA LEU A 65 11.49 0.96 8.44
C LEU A 65 12.92 1.51 8.33
N HIS A 66 13.85 0.61 8.02
CA HIS A 66 15.21 0.94 7.59
C HIS A 66 15.20 1.52 6.16
N LEU A 67 14.64 2.72 5.99
CA LEU A 67 14.48 3.37 4.68
C LEU A 67 15.82 3.71 4.02
N ASP A 68 16.86 3.97 4.80
CA ASP A 68 18.22 4.19 4.27
C ASP A 68 18.76 2.92 3.59
N LEU A 69 18.53 1.75 4.21
CA LEU A 69 18.92 0.46 3.64
C LEU A 69 18.13 0.16 2.37
N LEU A 70 16.81 0.44 2.37
CA LEU A 70 15.97 0.30 1.18
C LEU A 70 16.48 1.19 0.04
N GLN A 71 16.81 2.46 0.34
CA GLN A 71 17.35 3.39 -0.65
C GLN A 71 18.69 2.90 -1.22
N GLN A 72 19.58 2.39 -0.37
CA GLN A 72 20.83 1.78 -0.79
C GLN A 72 20.59 0.59 -1.73
N HIS A 73 19.66 -0.31 -1.38
CA HIS A 73 19.36 -1.49 -2.19
C HIS A 73 18.77 -1.11 -3.57
N ILE A 74 17.88 -0.12 -3.62
CA ILE A 74 17.35 0.40 -4.89
C ILE A 74 18.47 0.98 -5.76
N ALA A 75 19.40 1.72 -5.16
CA ALA A 75 20.53 2.29 -5.89
C ALA A 75 21.47 1.20 -6.44
N GLU A 76 21.74 0.13 -5.69
CA GLU A 76 22.57 -0.98 -6.16
C GLU A 76 21.87 -1.81 -7.25
N LEU A 77 20.56 -2.09 -7.12
CA LEU A 77 19.76 -2.72 -8.16
C LEU A 77 19.80 -1.93 -9.46
N ASN A 78 19.67 -0.60 -9.38
CA ASN A 78 19.75 0.27 -10.56
C ASN A 78 21.14 0.26 -11.22
N LYS A 79 22.22 -0.02 -10.45
CA LYS A 79 23.57 -0.21 -10.99
C LYS A 79 23.79 -1.62 -11.57
N GLY A 80 22.75 -2.45 -11.67
CA GLY A 80 22.86 -3.81 -12.17
C GLY A 80 23.52 -4.78 -11.18
N LYS A 81 23.49 -4.48 -9.88
CA LYS A 81 24.02 -5.36 -8.84
C LYS A 81 22.88 -6.03 -8.07
N SER A 82 23.09 -7.31 -7.73
CA SER A 82 22.16 -8.02 -6.85
C SER A 82 22.30 -7.49 -5.43
N ILE A 83 21.19 -7.51 -4.69
CA ILE A 83 21.13 -7.10 -3.28
C ILE A 83 20.66 -8.28 -2.44
N THR A 84 21.07 -8.28 -1.17
CA THR A 84 20.62 -9.25 -0.18
C THR A 84 19.76 -8.50 0.81
N LYS A 85 18.43 -8.67 0.70
CA LYS A 85 17.48 -8.01 1.59
C LYS A 85 17.19 -8.89 2.80
N PRO A 86 16.83 -8.31 3.96
CA PRO A 86 16.29 -9.07 5.07
C PRO A 86 14.99 -9.80 4.67
N VAL A 87 14.62 -10.80 5.47
CA VAL A 87 13.29 -11.42 5.49
C VAL A 87 12.70 -11.21 6.88
N PHE A 88 11.59 -10.50 6.96
CA PHE A 88 10.98 -10.13 8.23
C PHE A 88 9.81 -11.06 8.59
N ASP A 89 9.83 -11.62 9.80
CA ASP A 89 8.72 -12.41 10.31
C ASP A 89 7.87 -11.59 11.29
N PHE A 90 6.63 -11.32 10.92
CA PHE A 90 5.67 -10.61 11.77
C PHE A 90 5.28 -11.41 13.02
N LYS A 91 5.46 -12.73 13.05
CA LYS A 91 5.13 -13.59 14.21
C LYS A 91 6.20 -13.52 15.30
N SER A 92 7.45 -13.24 14.97
CA SER A 92 8.53 -12.98 15.93
C SER A 92 8.88 -11.49 16.07
N ASN A 93 8.47 -10.65 15.11
CA ASN A 93 8.91 -9.24 14.97
C ASN A 93 10.43 -9.13 14.87
N SER A 94 11.05 -10.07 14.16
CA SER A 94 12.50 -10.13 13.96
C SER A 94 12.83 -10.57 12.53
N ARG A 95 14.07 -10.35 12.13
CA ARG A 95 14.59 -10.88 10.87
C ARG A 95 14.90 -12.36 11.06
N VAL A 96 14.44 -13.16 10.11
CA VAL A 96 14.59 -14.64 10.17
C VAL A 96 15.51 -15.18 9.09
N GLY A 97 16.02 -14.31 8.23
CA GLY A 97 16.93 -14.68 7.15
C GLY A 97 17.11 -13.54 6.17
N GLU A 98 17.65 -13.90 5.01
CA GLU A 98 17.94 -12.99 3.93
C GLU A 98 17.54 -13.62 2.59
N GLU A 99 17.18 -12.76 1.63
CA GLU A 99 16.80 -13.15 0.28
C GLU A 99 17.59 -12.32 -0.73
N THR A 100 18.12 -12.97 -1.77
CA THR A 100 18.80 -12.28 -2.86
C THR A 100 17.79 -11.79 -3.90
N VAL A 101 17.82 -10.50 -4.20
CA VAL A 101 17.06 -9.90 -5.29
C VAL A 101 18.03 -9.53 -6.41
N HIS A 102 17.81 -10.10 -7.59
CA HIS A 102 18.61 -9.80 -8.76
C HIS A 102 18.08 -8.56 -9.51
N PRO A 103 18.93 -7.82 -10.22
CA PRO A 103 18.47 -6.83 -11.19
C PRO A 103 17.55 -7.49 -12.21
N SER A 104 16.52 -6.76 -12.65
CA SER A 104 15.54 -7.25 -13.62
C SER A 104 14.97 -6.08 -14.42
N ASP A 105 14.25 -6.38 -15.50
CA ASP A 105 13.61 -5.35 -16.32
C ASP A 105 12.61 -4.55 -15.47
N VAL A 106 11.86 -5.24 -14.61
CA VAL A 106 10.89 -4.65 -13.68
C VAL A 106 11.22 -5.01 -12.22
N ILE A 107 11.28 -4.01 -11.34
CA ILE A 107 11.27 -4.20 -9.89
C ILE A 107 9.90 -3.77 -9.35
N ILE A 108 9.12 -4.70 -8.83
CA ILE A 108 7.83 -4.44 -8.18
C ILE A 108 8.11 -4.12 -6.71
N MET A 109 8.05 -2.86 -6.32
CA MET A 109 8.20 -2.44 -4.93
C MET A 109 6.82 -2.24 -4.31
N GLU A 110 6.51 -2.98 -3.26
CA GLU A 110 5.19 -2.96 -2.63
C GLU A 110 5.29 -2.66 -1.13
N GLY A 111 4.31 -1.93 -0.61
CA GLY A 111 4.21 -1.62 0.81
C GLY A 111 3.25 -0.47 1.12
N ILE A 112 2.84 -0.35 2.38
CA ILE A 112 1.95 0.75 2.81
C ILE A 112 2.60 2.13 2.65
N PHE A 113 3.94 2.19 2.65
CA PHE A 113 4.72 3.42 2.44
C PHE A 113 5.41 3.50 1.07
N ALA A 114 5.11 2.62 0.11
CA ALA A 114 5.83 2.57 -1.17
C ALA A 114 5.75 3.89 -1.96
N GLN A 115 4.55 4.44 -2.09
CA GLN A 115 4.35 5.72 -2.77
C GLN A 115 4.88 6.92 -1.94
N TYR A 116 4.81 6.84 -0.60
CA TYR A 116 5.42 7.83 0.28
C TYR A 116 6.94 7.89 0.08
N PHE A 117 7.59 6.72 0.10
CA PHE A 117 9.02 6.58 -0.10
C PHE A 117 9.44 7.11 -1.47
N TYR A 118 8.72 6.70 -2.54
CA TYR A 118 8.94 7.19 -3.90
C TYR A 118 8.93 8.73 -3.98
N LYS A 119 7.91 9.37 -3.40
CA LYS A 119 7.75 10.83 -3.42
C LYS A 119 8.80 11.55 -2.56
N LYS A 120 9.13 11.02 -1.39
CA LYS A 120 10.03 11.66 -0.43
C LYS A 120 11.50 11.55 -0.83
N PHE A 121 11.93 10.38 -1.31
CA PHE A 121 13.34 10.08 -1.57
C PHE A 121 13.75 10.25 -3.03
N GLY A 122 12.89 10.84 -3.87
CA GLY A 122 13.28 11.28 -5.20
C GLY A 122 13.58 10.15 -6.18
N LEU A 123 12.82 9.05 -6.10
CA LEU A 123 12.89 7.98 -7.09
C LEU A 123 12.42 8.43 -8.50
N SER A 124 12.02 9.70 -8.68
CA SER A 124 11.67 10.31 -9.97
C SER A 124 12.81 10.28 -11.00
N ASN A 125 14.05 10.11 -10.55
CA ASN A 125 15.20 9.91 -11.43
C ASN A 125 15.21 8.53 -12.11
N PHE A 126 14.36 7.62 -11.65
CA PHE A 126 14.18 6.31 -12.25
C PHE A 126 12.89 6.29 -13.09
N PRO A 127 12.83 5.47 -14.14
CA PRO A 127 11.57 5.06 -14.74
C PRO A 127 10.66 4.46 -13.67
N VAL A 128 9.50 5.08 -13.44
CA VAL A 128 8.52 4.61 -12.46
C VAL A 128 7.11 4.59 -13.05
N VAL A 129 6.36 3.54 -12.71
CA VAL A 129 4.89 3.47 -12.77
C VAL A 129 4.37 3.33 -11.34
N THR A 130 3.47 4.23 -10.95
CA THR A 130 2.84 4.19 -9.61
C THR A 130 1.45 3.55 -9.68
N VAL A 131 1.19 2.62 -8.78
CA VAL A 131 -0.08 1.90 -8.69
C VAL A 131 -0.63 2.08 -7.28
N ASN A 132 -1.86 2.56 -7.16
CA ASN A 132 -2.54 2.65 -5.88
C ASN A 132 -3.74 1.69 -5.82
N ILE A 133 -3.71 0.79 -4.84
CA ILE A 133 -4.85 -0.06 -4.57
C ILE A 133 -5.81 0.65 -3.62
N THR A 134 -7.03 0.84 -4.08
CA THR A 134 -8.14 1.40 -3.34
C THR A 134 -9.16 0.33 -2.98
N THR A 135 -10.05 0.71 -2.08
CA THR A 135 -11.22 -0.09 -1.69
C THR A 135 -12.45 0.81 -1.74
N GLU A 136 -13.60 0.24 -2.09
CA GLU A 136 -14.89 0.93 -1.93
C GLU A 136 -15.33 0.94 -0.47
N ASN A 137 -14.97 -0.11 0.27
CA ASN A 137 -15.30 -0.27 1.67
C ASN A 137 -14.03 -0.47 2.53
N TYR A 138 -13.74 0.47 3.42
CA TYR A 138 -12.59 0.36 4.31
C TYR A 138 -12.80 -0.69 5.41
N LEU A 139 -14.05 -0.98 5.80
CA LEU A 139 -14.34 -2.04 6.77
C LEU A 139 -13.84 -3.40 6.28
N ASP A 140 -14.05 -3.72 5.00
CA ASP A 140 -13.56 -4.98 4.42
C ASP A 140 -12.03 -5.09 4.52
N VAL A 141 -11.32 -3.97 4.36
CA VAL A 141 -9.86 -3.92 4.47
C VAL A 141 -9.42 -4.14 5.92
N ILE A 142 -10.12 -3.55 6.89
CA ILE A 142 -9.89 -3.79 8.32
C ILE A 142 -10.14 -5.26 8.65
N GLU A 143 -11.27 -5.84 8.25
CA GLU A 143 -11.62 -7.22 8.56
C GLU A 143 -10.64 -8.22 7.90
N ARG A 144 -10.25 -7.99 6.64
CA ARG A 144 -9.19 -8.77 5.98
C ARG A 144 -7.87 -8.69 6.76
N ARG A 145 -7.48 -7.50 7.22
CA ARG A 145 -6.27 -7.28 8.03
C ARG A 145 -6.35 -8.02 9.35
N ILE A 146 -7.44 -7.86 10.11
CA ILE A 146 -7.65 -8.50 11.42
C ILE A 146 -7.61 -10.01 11.27
N LYS A 147 -8.35 -10.57 10.30
CA LYS A 147 -8.36 -12.01 10.02
C LYS A 147 -6.96 -12.54 9.74
N ARG A 148 -6.22 -11.90 8.82
CA ARG A 148 -4.83 -12.26 8.50
C ARG A 148 -3.94 -12.18 9.74
N ASP A 149 -4.04 -11.12 10.52
CA ASP A 149 -3.17 -10.91 11.68
C ASP A 149 -3.45 -11.93 12.80
N ILE A 150 -4.68 -12.40 12.95
CA ILE A 150 -5.03 -13.53 13.83
C ILE A 150 -4.41 -14.82 13.30
N GLU A 151 -4.73 -15.19 12.06
CA GLU A 151 -4.39 -16.50 11.48
C GLU A 151 -2.87 -16.66 11.25
N GLN A 152 -2.20 -15.61 10.78
CA GLN A 152 -0.82 -15.68 10.30
C GLN A 152 0.19 -15.06 11.26
N ARG A 153 -0.22 -14.09 12.09
CA ARG A 153 0.69 -13.32 12.96
C ARG A 153 0.46 -13.56 14.45
N GLY A 154 -0.56 -14.37 14.82
CA GLY A 154 -0.88 -14.72 16.20
C GLY A 154 -1.33 -13.51 17.03
N ARG A 155 -2.06 -12.56 16.42
CA ARG A 155 -2.59 -11.38 17.11
C ARG A 155 -3.99 -11.66 17.65
N ALA A 156 -4.36 -10.98 18.73
CA ALA A 156 -5.73 -11.01 19.26
C ALA A 156 -6.61 -9.97 18.52
N ARG A 157 -7.87 -10.33 18.21
CA ARG A 157 -8.83 -9.46 17.51
C ARG A 157 -8.97 -8.08 18.16
N LEU A 158 -9.19 -8.05 19.47
CA LEU A 158 -9.36 -6.80 20.23
C LEU A 158 -8.15 -5.87 20.12
N GLU A 159 -6.94 -6.42 20.10
CA GLU A 159 -5.72 -5.62 19.94
C GLU A 159 -5.59 -5.10 18.50
N GLY A 160 -6.00 -5.88 17.49
CA GLY A 160 -6.09 -5.43 16.10
C GLY A 160 -7.00 -4.21 15.94
N ILE A 161 -8.18 -4.23 16.56
CA ILE A 161 -9.14 -3.11 16.54
C ILE A 161 -8.58 -1.88 17.25
N LYS A 162 -7.96 -2.06 18.43
CA LYS A 162 -7.33 -0.95 19.17
C LYS A 162 -6.19 -0.31 18.35
N GLN A 163 -5.36 -1.13 17.72
CA GLN A 163 -4.28 -0.70 16.84
C GLN A 163 -4.80 0.02 15.60
N GLU A 164 -5.91 -0.45 15.02
CA GLU A 164 -6.57 0.23 13.89
C GLU A 164 -6.96 1.66 14.24
N LYS A 165 -7.64 1.82 15.39
CA LYS A 165 -8.08 3.13 15.90
C LYS A 165 -6.92 4.04 16.27
N LYS A 166 -5.88 3.48 16.90
CA LYS A 166 -4.80 4.28 17.49
C LYS A 166 -3.70 4.64 16.47
N TYR A 167 -3.36 3.74 15.56
CA TYR A 167 -2.15 3.84 14.76
C TYR A 167 -2.41 3.65 13.26
N VAL A 168 -3.09 2.57 12.84
CA VAL A 168 -3.14 2.18 11.42
C VAL A 168 -3.99 3.13 10.60
N GLY A 169 -5.20 3.46 11.04
CA GLY A 169 -6.06 4.43 10.36
C GLY A 169 -5.39 5.81 10.23
N PRO A 170 -4.90 6.41 11.34
CA PRO A 170 -4.15 7.67 11.28
C PRO A 170 -2.90 7.61 10.39
N GLY A 171 -2.12 6.53 10.46
CA GLY A 171 -0.93 6.32 9.63
C GLY A 171 -1.26 6.19 8.15
N PHE A 172 -2.32 5.46 7.81
CA PHE A 172 -2.85 5.36 6.46
C PHE A 172 -3.21 6.74 5.91
N LEU A 173 -3.97 7.55 6.64
CA LEU A 173 -4.34 8.90 6.18
C LEU A 173 -3.10 9.79 6.00
N LYS A 174 -2.20 9.79 6.99
CA LYS A 174 -1.04 10.67 7.02
C LYS A 174 -0.02 10.35 5.93
N TYR A 175 0.27 9.07 5.70
CA TYR A 175 1.38 8.65 4.84
C TYR A 175 0.95 7.94 3.56
N THR A 176 -0.06 7.07 3.61
CA THR A 176 -0.46 6.24 2.46
C THR A 176 -1.42 6.96 1.53
N ALA A 177 -2.54 7.46 2.06
CA ALA A 177 -3.59 8.12 1.28
C ALA A 177 -3.12 9.46 0.70
N SER A 178 -2.39 10.25 1.48
CA SER A 178 -1.76 11.50 1.00
C SER A 178 -0.78 11.24 -0.16
N SER A 179 -0.02 10.15 -0.07
CA SER A 179 0.97 9.78 -1.08
C SER A 179 0.39 9.08 -2.29
N SER A 180 -0.85 8.60 -2.26
CA SER A 180 -1.50 7.94 -3.40
C SER A 180 -1.91 8.90 -4.52
N VAL A 181 -1.85 10.20 -4.26
CA VAL A 181 -2.38 11.22 -5.16
C VAL A 181 -1.57 11.28 -6.45
N GLY A 182 -2.26 11.17 -7.59
CA GLY A 182 -1.63 11.26 -8.91
C GLY A 182 -0.98 9.97 -9.38
N ALA A 183 -1.30 8.83 -8.76
CA ALA A 183 -0.85 7.52 -9.22
C ALA A 183 -1.18 7.29 -10.71
N ASP A 184 -0.39 6.48 -11.40
CA ASP A 184 -0.59 6.20 -12.82
C ASP A 184 -1.73 5.23 -13.05
N VAL A 185 -1.87 4.24 -12.15
CA VAL A 185 -2.97 3.27 -12.16
C VAL A 185 -3.66 3.25 -10.78
N TYR A 186 -4.98 3.25 -10.78
CA TYR A 186 -5.80 3.03 -9.60
C TYR A 186 -6.53 1.70 -9.74
N VAL A 187 -6.29 0.79 -8.79
CA VAL A 187 -6.89 -0.55 -8.78
C VAL A 187 -7.90 -0.63 -7.65
N CYS A 188 -9.16 -0.90 -7.95
CA CYS A 188 -10.16 -1.18 -6.93
C CYS A 188 -10.20 -2.70 -6.66
N ASN A 189 -9.81 -3.13 -5.46
CA ASN A 189 -9.89 -4.55 -5.08
C ASN A 189 -11.24 -4.86 -4.43
N GLU A 190 -12.28 -4.83 -5.26
CA GLU A 190 -13.63 -5.24 -4.88
C GLU A 190 -13.68 -6.72 -4.51
N HIS A 191 -14.48 -7.06 -3.51
CA HIS A 191 -14.81 -8.46 -3.28
C HIS A 191 -15.63 -8.99 -4.45
N ARG A 192 -15.21 -10.11 -5.03
CA ARG A 192 -15.97 -10.83 -6.04
C ARG A 192 -16.24 -12.23 -5.54
N ASP A 193 -17.50 -12.65 -5.58
CA ASP A 193 -17.88 -14.01 -5.21
C ASP A 193 -17.28 -15.01 -6.21
N GLY A 194 -16.59 -16.01 -5.67
CA GLY A 194 -15.96 -17.08 -6.45
C GLY A 194 -14.55 -16.76 -6.93
N ASN A 195 -13.71 -17.80 -6.92
CA ASN A 195 -12.28 -17.70 -7.26
C ASN A 195 -12.06 -17.22 -8.71
N GLU A 196 -12.92 -17.61 -9.64
CA GLU A 196 -12.80 -17.23 -11.06
C GLU A 196 -13.00 -15.73 -11.28
N ALA A 197 -14.01 -15.12 -10.64
CA ALA A 197 -14.29 -13.70 -10.75
C ALA A 197 -13.17 -12.86 -10.11
N GLN A 198 -12.66 -13.30 -8.96
CA GLN A 198 -11.50 -12.68 -8.31
C GLN A 198 -10.25 -12.75 -9.20
N GLN A 199 -10.01 -13.91 -9.84
CA GLN A 199 -8.87 -14.13 -10.71
C GLN A 199 -8.95 -13.26 -11.98
N LEU A 200 -10.14 -13.16 -12.59
CA LEU A 200 -10.37 -12.30 -13.74
C LEU A 200 -10.12 -10.82 -13.41
N MET A 201 -10.55 -10.36 -12.23
CA MET A 201 -10.28 -9.00 -11.77
C MET A 201 -8.77 -8.75 -11.62
N LEU A 202 -8.03 -9.70 -11.03
CA LEU A 202 -6.57 -9.60 -10.93
C LEU A 202 -5.90 -9.59 -12.31
N ASP A 203 -6.39 -10.40 -13.26
CA ASP A 203 -5.89 -10.44 -14.64
C ASP A 203 -6.08 -9.10 -15.36
N ILE A 204 -7.27 -8.50 -15.26
CA ILE A 204 -7.57 -7.20 -15.86
C ILE A 204 -6.66 -6.12 -15.28
N ASN A 205 -6.53 -6.06 -13.95
CA ASN A 205 -5.71 -5.05 -13.29
C ASN A 205 -4.22 -5.24 -13.58
N ALA A 206 -3.71 -6.47 -13.57
CA ALA A 206 -2.32 -6.73 -13.94
C ALA A 206 -2.06 -6.37 -15.41
N ALA A 207 -2.99 -6.68 -16.32
CA ALA A 207 -2.86 -6.30 -17.73
C ALA A 207 -2.82 -4.77 -17.93
N GLU A 208 -3.62 -4.01 -17.16
CA GLU A 208 -3.56 -2.55 -17.17
C GLU A 208 -2.20 -2.02 -16.70
N ILE A 209 -1.65 -2.58 -15.62
CA ILE A 209 -0.31 -2.20 -15.12
C ILE A 209 0.76 -2.54 -16.15
N VAL A 210 0.71 -3.73 -16.78
CA VAL A 210 1.64 -4.12 -17.86
C VAL A 210 1.53 -3.17 -19.05
N ALA A 211 0.33 -2.76 -19.43
CA ALA A 211 0.13 -1.79 -20.51
C ALA A 211 0.77 -0.43 -20.16
N GLU A 212 0.62 0.04 -18.93
CA GLU A 212 1.23 1.30 -18.47
C GLU A 212 2.77 1.21 -18.38
N VAL A 213 3.32 0.06 -17.95
CA VAL A 213 4.76 -0.22 -17.99
C VAL A 213 5.28 -0.15 -19.43
N ASN A 214 4.63 -0.84 -20.36
CA ASN A 214 5.01 -0.82 -21.78
C ASN A 214 4.91 0.58 -22.39
N ARG A 215 3.87 1.35 -22.02
CA ARG A 215 3.71 2.75 -22.43
C ARG A 215 4.91 3.57 -21.96
N LYS A 216 5.28 3.46 -20.68
CA LYS A 216 6.40 4.18 -20.07
C LYS A 216 7.75 3.81 -20.70
N LEU A 217 7.98 2.53 -20.97
CA LEU A 217 9.19 2.06 -21.66
C LEU A 217 9.30 2.67 -23.07
N LYS A 218 8.20 2.71 -23.84
CA LYS A 218 8.18 3.37 -25.15
C LYS A 218 8.43 4.87 -25.08
N GLU A 219 7.93 5.57 -24.06
CA GLU A 219 8.24 7.00 -23.84
C GLU A 219 9.75 7.22 -23.63
N ILE A 220 10.39 6.33 -22.88
CA ILE A 220 11.83 6.40 -22.59
C ILE A 220 12.65 6.11 -23.85
N GLU A 221 12.26 5.11 -24.64
CA GLU A 221 12.95 4.75 -25.88
C GLU A 221 12.80 5.80 -26.98
N SER A 222 11.60 6.38 -27.13
CA SER A 222 11.30 7.35 -28.20
C SER A 222 11.59 8.80 -27.83
N GLY A 223 11.66 9.13 -26.54
CA GLY A 223 11.70 10.51 -26.03
C GLY A 223 10.40 11.30 -26.22
N ILE A 224 9.34 10.67 -26.74
CA ILE A 224 8.05 11.31 -27.03
C ILE A 224 7.03 10.91 -25.96
N LEU A 225 6.40 11.91 -25.35
CA LEU A 225 5.32 11.70 -24.37
C LEU A 225 4.09 11.11 -25.07
N GLN A 226 3.57 10.00 -24.54
CA GLN A 226 2.34 9.39 -25.02
C GLN A 226 1.13 9.94 -24.28
N ALA A 227 -0.03 9.94 -24.94
CA ALA A 227 -1.28 10.35 -24.32
C ALA A 227 -1.56 9.49 -23.07
N LYS A 228 -1.82 10.15 -21.95
CA LYS A 228 -2.20 9.49 -20.70
C LYS A 228 -3.70 9.23 -20.68
N LYS A 229 -4.13 8.11 -20.10
CA LYS A 229 -5.54 7.91 -19.73
C LYS A 229 -5.99 9.04 -18.79
N VAL A 230 -7.26 9.42 -18.89
CA VAL A 230 -7.89 10.33 -17.94
C VAL A 230 -7.87 9.67 -16.57
N LYS A 231 -7.19 10.30 -15.61
CA LYS A 231 -7.09 9.79 -14.24
C LYS A 231 -8.41 10.05 -13.49
N PRO A 232 -8.87 9.16 -12.60
CA PRO A 232 -10.01 9.45 -11.73
C PRO A 232 -9.72 10.70 -10.88
N ASN A 233 -10.78 11.39 -10.44
CA ASN A 233 -10.60 12.56 -9.58
C ASN A 233 -10.00 12.11 -8.24
N VAL A 234 -8.69 12.30 -8.12
CA VAL A 234 -7.89 11.87 -6.98
C VAL A 234 -8.37 12.51 -5.68
N GLN A 235 -8.88 13.75 -5.76
CA GLN A 235 -9.46 14.45 -4.60
C GLN A 235 -10.71 13.72 -4.11
N GLU A 236 -11.55 13.21 -5.03
CA GLU A 236 -12.74 12.44 -4.70
C GLU A 236 -12.38 11.09 -4.06
N MET A 237 -11.36 10.40 -4.56
CA MET A 237 -10.93 9.11 -4.00
C MET A 237 -10.33 9.26 -2.59
N VAL A 238 -9.53 10.30 -2.38
CA VAL A 238 -8.93 10.61 -1.08
C VAL A 238 -9.99 11.13 -0.10
N ALA A 239 -10.93 11.97 -0.56
CA ALA A 239 -12.07 12.42 0.23
C ALA A 239 -12.97 11.25 0.63
N LYS A 240 -13.27 10.32 -0.29
CA LYS A 240 -13.97 9.05 0.02
C LYS A 240 -13.21 8.25 1.08
N SER A 241 -11.89 8.11 0.94
CA SER A 241 -11.07 7.41 1.94
C SER A 241 -11.09 8.07 3.33
N HIS A 242 -11.05 9.42 3.39
CA HIS A 242 -11.16 10.18 4.65
C HIS A 242 -12.56 10.14 5.24
N LEU A 243 -13.60 10.18 4.40
CA LEU A 243 -14.98 10.02 4.84
C LEU A 243 -15.16 8.65 5.48
N ILE A 244 -14.76 7.58 4.79
CA ILE A 244 -14.90 6.20 5.29
C ILE A 244 -14.04 5.99 6.55
N ALA A 245 -12.83 6.54 6.63
CA ALA A 245 -12.05 6.50 7.86
C ALA A 245 -12.72 7.30 9.00
N GLY A 246 -13.28 8.48 8.66
CA GLY A 246 -14.00 9.34 9.58
C GLY A 246 -15.27 8.71 10.16
N THR A 247 -16.05 7.99 9.34
CA THR A 247 -17.26 7.27 9.78
C THR A 247 -16.95 6.20 10.83
N LEU A 248 -15.75 5.60 10.74
CA LEU A 248 -15.30 4.53 11.63
C LEU A 248 -14.84 5.02 13.01
N PHE A 249 -14.41 6.28 13.10
CA PHE A 249 -13.91 6.88 14.33
C PHE A 249 -14.88 7.90 14.95
N HIS A 250 -15.84 8.42 14.19
CA HIS A 250 -16.87 9.36 14.64
C HIS A 250 -18.25 9.00 14.03
N PRO A 251 -19.04 8.11 14.69
CA PRO A 251 -20.21 7.48 14.08
C PRO A 251 -21.39 8.42 13.78
N HIS A 252 -21.45 9.61 14.40
CA HIS A 252 -22.64 10.48 14.29
C HIS A 252 -22.44 11.68 13.37
N LYS A 253 -21.20 12.16 13.21
CA LYS A 253 -20.89 13.35 12.43
C LYS A 253 -19.42 13.32 12.04
N PHE A 254 -19.13 13.45 10.75
CA PHE A 254 -17.79 13.73 10.29
C PHE A 254 -17.67 15.23 9.98
N GLU A 255 -16.78 15.92 10.68
CA GLU A 255 -16.37 17.30 10.40
C GLU A 255 -14.88 17.28 10.04
N GLY A 256 -14.58 17.30 8.73
CA GLY A 256 -13.21 17.32 8.24
C GLY A 256 -12.73 18.75 7.98
N TYR A 257 -11.72 19.21 8.72
CA TYR A 257 -10.97 20.43 8.40
C TYR A 257 -9.71 20.06 7.62
N PHE A 258 -9.77 20.24 6.30
CA PHE A 258 -8.62 19.98 5.43
C PHE A 258 -7.85 21.28 5.28
N SER A 259 -6.68 21.40 5.92
CA SER A 259 -5.76 22.51 5.64
C SER A 259 -4.32 22.00 5.58
N GLY A 260 -3.57 22.45 4.58
CA GLY A 260 -2.10 22.26 4.52
C GLY A 260 -1.57 21.00 3.84
N VAL A 261 -2.41 20.11 3.29
CA VAL A 261 -1.94 18.85 2.63
C VAL A 261 -1.96 18.94 1.09
N PHE A 262 -2.68 19.91 0.49
CA PHE A 262 -2.98 19.96 -0.95
C PHE A 262 -2.73 21.31 -1.64
N GLY A 263 -2.02 22.26 -1.01
CA GLY A 263 -2.17 23.69 -1.35
C GLY A 263 -3.46 24.26 -0.77
N ASP A 264 -3.72 25.56 -0.95
CA ASP A 264 -4.79 26.34 -0.28
C ASP A 264 -6.22 25.80 -0.53
N PHE A 265 -6.55 24.67 0.08
CA PHE A 265 -7.91 24.24 0.30
C PHE A 265 -8.24 24.52 1.75
N LYS A 266 -9.30 25.31 1.95
CA LYS A 266 -10.02 25.48 3.21
C LYS A 266 -11.45 25.06 2.91
N GLY A 267 -11.84 23.88 3.36
CA GLY A 267 -13.21 23.40 3.22
C GLY A 267 -13.58 22.54 4.41
N ASN A 268 -14.84 22.70 4.83
CA ASN A 268 -15.48 21.85 5.84
C ASN A 268 -16.38 20.88 5.08
N TYR A 269 -16.20 19.58 5.32
CA TYR A 269 -17.14 18.56 4.83
C TYR A 269 -17.90 18.00 6.03
N GLU A 270 -19.23 18.10 6.00
CA GLU A 270 -20.15 17.61 7.02
C GLU A 270 -21.08 16.56 6.42
N LYS A 271 -21.09 15.36 7.02
CA LYS A 271 -22.10 14.32 6.77
C LYS A 271 -22.61 13.79 8.10
N GLU A 272 -23.92 13.80 8.27
CA GLU A 272 -24.63 13.07 9.33
C GLU A 272 -25.07 11.70 8.79
N PHE A 273 -24.86 10.66 9.58
CA PHE A 273 -25.17 9.28 9.20
C PHE A 273 -26.57 8.88 9.64
N SER A 274 -27.24 8.08 8.82
CA SER A 274 -28.51 7.45 9.20
C SER A 274 -28.31 6.41 10.30
N GLU A 275 -29.34 6.13 11.09
CA GLU A 275 -29.29 5.10 12.14
C GLU A 275 -28.95 3.70 11.57
N GLU A 276 -29.31 3.44 10.30
CA GLU A 276 -29.01 2.18 9.62
C GLU A 276 -27.51 2.04 9.29
N GLU A 277 -26.86 3.11 8.80
CA GLU A 277 -25.41 3.16 8.58
C GLU A 277 -24.64 3.03 9.92
N ILE A 278 -25.15 3.63 10.99
CA ILE A 278 -24.56 3.56 12.34
C ILE A 278 -24.65 2.13 12.89
N ASN A 279 -25.82 1.50 12.82
CA ASN A 279 -26.03 0.15 13.34
C ASN A 279 -25.19 -0.89 12.59
N GLN A 280 -25.04 -0.78 11.27
CA GLN A 280 -24.14 -1.65 10.50
C GLN A 280 -22.68 -1.50 10.93
N SER A 281 -22.23 -0.28 11.23
CA SER A 281 -20.87 0.00 11.72
C SER A 281 -20.61 -0.52 13.15
N GLN A 282 -21.65 -0.65 13.98
CA GLN A 282 -21.56 -1.14 15.36
C GLN A 282 -21.72 -2.66 15.46
N LEU A 283 -22.48 -3.28 14.56
CA LEU A 283 -22.74 -4.72 14.53
C LEU A 283 -21.56 -5.58 14.04
N THR A 284 -20.51 -4.97 13.50
CA THR A 284 -19.25 -5.64 13.11
C THR A 284 -18.10 -5.44 14.13
N ILE A 285 -18.36 -4.78 15.27
CA ILE A 285 -17.39 -4.57 16.37
C ILE A 285 -17.26 -5.82 17.24
#